data_AF-A0A100WWM8-F1
#
_entry.id   AF-A0A100WWM8-F1
#
_cell.length_a   1.000
_cell.length_b   1.000
_cell.length_c   1.000
_cell.angle_alpha   90.00
_cell.angle_beta   90.00
_cell.angle_gamma   90.00
#
_symmetry.space_group_name_H-M   'P 1'
#
loop_
_entity.id
_entity.type
_entity.pdbx_description
1 polymer ?
#
loop_
_entity_poly.entity_id
_entity_poly.type
_entity_poly.pdbx_seq_one_letter_code
_entity_poly.pdbx_strand_id
1 'polypeptide(L)'
;MTVTVDEIEVADPPEAWERAGFSVEPDGGDGPVCRIGQVRIRLTGAGRGTGIIGWSLRGLPAEGSFADLDGIPTTRSTTDIAHPATHPNGATAIDHVVLLSPDLGRTVSSLAAVGLAPRRERDAELGVRRVRQVFFRLGEVILEVVGSPETSSDGPSTLWGITYVVDDIDASAAFFGDHTAAVKDAVQPGRRITTVRHKDYGMSVRTAVISATPAR
;
A
#
# COMPACT_ATOMS: atom_id res chain seq x y z
N MET A 1 5.74 -18.74 10.82
CA MET A 1 6.36 -17.96 9.73
C MET A 1 5.78 -16.56 9.78
N THR A 2 6.54 -15.53 9.39
CA THR A 2 6.04 -14.15 9.37
C THR A 2 5.30 -13.89 8.06
N VAL A 3 4.07 -13.35 8.16
CA VAL A 3 3.32 -12.94 6.96
C VAL A 3 3.95 -11.70 6.35
N THR A 4 4.15 -11.71 5.02
CA THR A 4 4.74 -10.58 4.27
C THR A 4 4.00 -10.38 2.96
N VAL A 5 3.97 -9.14 2.46
CA VAL A 5 3.43 -8.84 1.12
C VAL A 5 4.45 -9.27 0.07
N ASP A 6 4.00 -10.02 -0.94
CA ASP A 6 4.79 -10.28 -2.15
C ASP A 6 4.40 -9.33 -3.27
N GLU A 7 3.14 -9.39 -3.68
CA GLU A 7 2.64 -8.62 -4.81
C GLU A 7 1.36 -7.88 -4.43
N ILE A 8 1.20 -6.67 -4.97
CA ILE A 8 -0.04 -5.90 -4.94
C ILE A 8 -0.53 -5.79 -6.38
N GLU A 9 -1.76 -6.25 -6.62
CA GLU A 9 -2.38 -6.17 -7.93
C GLU A 9 -3.12 -4.85 -8.09
N VAL A 10 -2.76 -4.08 -9.12
CA VAL A 10 -3.33 -2.77 -9.41
C VAL A 10 -3.92 -2.78 -10.81
N ALA A 11 -5.20 -2.43 -10.92
CA ALA A 11 -5.91 -2.34 -12.20
C ALA A 11 -5.65 -1.00 -12.92
N ASP A 12 -4.37 -0.61 -12.99
CA ASP A 12 -3.91 0.56 -13.74
C ASP A 12 -3.17 0.11 -15.01
N PRO A 13 -3.20 0.94 -16.06
CA PRO A 13 -2.32 0.77 -17.21
C PRO A 13 -0.85 1.08 -16.81
N PRO A 14 0.14 0.31 -17.31
CA PRO A 14 1.55 0.51 -16.97
C PRO A 14 2.06 1.92 -17.30
N GLU A 15 1.57 2.52 -18.38
CA GLU A 15 1.97 3.85 -18.84
C GLU A 15 1.62 4.95 -17.82
N ALA A 16 0.57 4.75 -17.00
CA ALA A 16 0.24 5.70 -15.94
C ALA A 16 1.30 5.72 -14.84
N TRP A 17 1.84 4.56 -14.49
CA TRP A 17 2.88 4.42 -13.47
C TRP A 17 4.24 4.89 -14.00
N GLU A 18 4.56 4.61 -15.26
CA GLU A 18 5.76 5.14 -15.93
C GLU A 18 5.75 6.67 -15.97
N ARG A 19 4.61 7.29 -16.33
CA ARG A 19 4.46 8.77 -16.28
C ARG A 19 4.67 9.34 -14.89
N ALA A 20 4.29 8.61 -13.84
CA ALA A 20 4.55 8.98 -12.45
C ALA A 20 5.98 8.70 -11.99
N GLY A 21 6.87 8.27 -12.89
CA GLY A 21 8.29 8.06 -12.61
C GLY A 21 8.61 6.73 -11.92
N PHE A 22 7.72 5.73 -12.00
CA PHE A 22 8.05 4.37 -11.61
C PHE A 22 8.69 3.62 -12.78
N SER A 23 9.67 2.77 -12.46
CA SER A 23 10.31 1.91 -13.46
C SER A 23 9.50 0.63 -13.58
N VAL A 24 8.82 0.47 -14.71
CA VAL A 24 7.98 -0.69 -15.01
C VAL A 24 8.76 -1.63 -15.92
N GLU A 25 8.93 -2.88 -15.48
CA GLU A 25 9.54 -3.93 -16.28
C GLU A 25 8.50 -4.55 -17.20
N PRO A 26 8.85 -4.79 -18.48
CA PRO A 26 7.95 -5.41 -19.42
C PRO A 26 7.66 -6.87 -19.04
N ASP A 27 6.52 -7.34 -19.53
CA ASP A 27 5.91 -8.63 -19.21
C ASP A 27 6.86 -9.84 -19.33
N GLY A 28 6.92 -10.64 -18.26
CA GLY A 28 7.61 -11.94 -18.19
C GLY A 28 6.67 -13.15 -18.20
N GLY A 29 5.36 -12.94 -18.41
CA GLY A 29 4.31 -13.97 -18.46
C GLY A 29 3.01 -13.62 -17.72
N ASP A 30 3.09 -12.73 -16.71
CA ASP A 30 1.97 -12.39 -15.79
C ASP A 30 1.56 -10.90 -15.85
N GLY A 31 2.14 -10.12 -16.75
CA GLY A 31 1.90 -8.68 -16.94
C GLY A 31 3.04 -7.77 -16.45
N PRO A 32 3.02 -6.46 -16.76
CA PRO A 32 4.05 -5.51 -16.34
C PRO A 32 4.16 -5.35 -14.82
N VAL A 33 5.40 -5.16 -14.33
CA VAL A 33 5.69 -5.08 -12.88
C VAL A 33 6.55 -3.88 -12.54
N CYS A 34 6.21 -3.20 -11.46
CA CYS A 34 7.10 -2.27 -10.77
C CYS A 34 7.61 -2.92 -9.46
N ARG A 35 8.93 -2.99 -9.26
CA ARG A 35 9.54 -3.54 -8.04
C ARG A 35 9.94 -2.41 -7.09
N ILE A 36 9.20 -2.24 -6.00
CA ILE A 36 9.42 -1.17 -5.01
C ILE A 36 9.80 -1.81 -3.68
N GLY A 37 11.05 -1.64 -3.26
CA GLY A 37 11.59 -2.35 -2.11
C GLY A 37 11.57 -3.86 -2.33
N GLN A 38 10.91 -4.58 -1.42
CA GLN A 38 10.73 -6.03 -1.42
C GLN A 38 9.41 -6.48 -2.06
N VAL A 39 8.60 -5.53 -2.56
CA VAL A 39 7.23 -5.77 -3.05
C VAL A 39 7.13 -5.54 -4.56
N ARG A 40 6.36 -6.38 -5.22
CA ARG A 40 5.96 -6.22 -6.62
C ARG A 40 4.63 -5.49 -6.70
N ILE A 41 4.52 -4.49 -7.58
CA ILE A 41 3.23 -3.93 -8.00
C ILE A 41 2.95 -4.47 -9.40
N ARG A 42 1.92 -5.31 -9.54
CA ARG A 42 1.48 -5.85 -10.81
C ARG A 42 0.43 -4.96 -11.44
N LEU A 43 0.69 -4.51 -12.67
CA LEU A 43 -0.19 -3.59 -13.39
C LEU A 43 -1.04 -4.40 -14.37
N THR A 44 -2.28 -4.68 -13.99
CA THR A 44 -3.17 -5.62 -14.70
C THR A 44 -4.03 -4.94 -15.77
N GLY A 45 -3.95 -3.61 -15.87
CA GLY A 45 -4.71 -2.79 -16.81
C GLY A 45 -6.17 -2.56 -16.39
N ALA A 46 -6.77 -1.52 -16.97
CA ALA A 46 -8.13 -1.07 -16.62
C ALA A 46 -9.25 -2.10 -16.93
N GLY A 47 -8.97 -3.12 -17.75
CA GLY A 47 -9.93 -4.18 -18.07
C GLY A 47 -10.27 -5.10 -16.89
N ARG A 48 -9.49 -5.04 -15.79
CA ARG A 48 -9.67 -5.86 -14.59
C ARG A 48 -10.31 -5.10 -13.41
N GLY A 49 -10.64 -3.82 -13.57
CA GLY A 49 -11.27 -3.00 -12.54
C GLY A 49 -10.60 -1.65 -12.36
N THR A 50 -10.55 -1.16 -11.12
CA THR A 50 -9.86 0.09 -10.74
C THR A 50 -9.28 -0.04 -9.34
N GLY A 51 -8.19 0.66 -9.05
CA GLY A 51 -7.52 0.65 -7.76
C GLY A 51 -6.70 -0.62 -7.51
N ILE A 52 -6.47 -0.88 -6.22
CA ILE A 52 -5.84 -2.11 -5.76
C ILE A 52 -6.91 -3.20 -5.70
N ILE A 53 -6.74 -4.25 -6.48
CA ILE A 53 -7.76 -5.30 -6.66
C ILE A 53 -7.44 -6.59 -5.90
N GLY A 54 -6.25 -6.69 -5.33
CA GLY A 54 -5.83 -7.86 -4.56
C GLY A 54 -4.36 -7.78 -4.17
N TRP A 55 -3.91 -8.83 -3.49
CA TRP A 55 -2.50 -9.02 -3.15
C TRP A 55 -2.14 -10.50 -3.08
N SER A 56 -0.85 -10.77 -3.08
CA SER A 56 -0.31 -12.07 -2.72
C SER A 56 0.52 -11.95 -1.43
N LEU A 57 0.32 -12.90 -0.53
CA LEU A 57 0.96 -12.94 0.78
C LEU A 57 1.80 -14.20 0.94
N ARG A 58 2.99 -14.04 1.51
CA ARG A 58 3.83 -15.16 1.96
C ARG A 58 3.56 -15.48 3.42
N GLY A 59 3.96 -16.67 3.86
CA GLY A 59 3.97 -17.04 5.27
C GLY A 59 2.58 -17.29 5.89
N LEU A 60 1.53 -17.38 5.06
CA LEU A 60 0.18 -17.75 5.50
C LEU A 60 0.17 -19.15 6.15
N PRO A 61 -0.71 -19.43 7.13
CA PRO A 61 -0.82 -20.75 7.77
C PRO A 61 -1.05 -21.88 6.75
N ALA A 62 -0.43 -23.05 6.90
CA ALA A 62 -0.52 -24.13 5.90
C ALA A 62 -1.94 -24.70 5.74
N GLU A 63 -2.70 -24.72 6.82
CA GLU A 63 -4.10 -25.15 6.85
C GLU A 63 -5.03 -23.94 6.80
N GLY A 64 -6.15 -24.08 6.09
CA GLY A 64 -7.14 -23.02 5.89
C GLY A 64 -7.16 -22.47 4.46
N SER A 65 -8.32 -21.97 4.04
CA SER A 65 -8.48 -21.21 2.80
C SER A 65 -8.47 -19.72 3.13
N PHE A 66 -7.48 -19.00 2.59
CA PHE A 66 -7.29 -17.57 2.77
C PHE A 66 -7.36 -16.85 1.43
N ALA A 67 -8.28 -17.28 0.57
CA ALA A 67 -8.51 -16.68 -0.75
C ALA A 67 -9.09 -15.25 -0.66
N ASP A 68 -9.62 -14.90 0.50
CA ASP A 68 -10.21 -13.60 0.82
C ASP A 68 -9.86 -13.22 2.27
N LEU A 69 -9.46 -11.97 2.48
CA LEU A 69 -9.28 -11.38 3.80
C LEU A 69 -10.23 -10.20 3.98
N ASP A 70 -11.46 -10.50 4.38
CA ASP A 70 -12.52 -9.52 4.61
C ASP A 70 -12.87 -8.68 3.36
N GLY A 71 -13.00 -9.34 2.23
CA GLY A 71 -13.30 -8.72 0.93
C GLY A 71 -12.05 -8.36 0.11
N ILE A 72 -10.85 -8.64 0.62
CA ILE A 72 -9.59 -8.47 -0.12
C ILE A 72 -9.18 -9.80 -0.77
N PRO A 73 -9.24 -9.92 -2.11
CA PRO A 73 -8.71 -11.08 -2.82
C PRO A 73 -7.25 -11.32 -2.44
N THR A 74 -6.98 -12.53 -1.96
CA THR A 74 -5.69 -12.88 -1.37
C THR A 74 -5.20 -14.20 -1.97
N THR A 75 -3.98 -14.18 -2.52
CA THR A 75 -3.32 -15.40 -3.01
C THR A 75 -2.12 -15.73 -2.14
N ARG A 76 -1.81 -17.04 -2.02
CA ARG A 76 -0.58 -17.48 -1.35
C ARG A 76 0.58 -17.35 -2.32
N SER A 77 1.67 -16.74 -1.88
CA SER A 77 2.93 -16.70 -2.62
C SER A 77 4.03 -17.49 -1.91
N THR A 78 4.84 -18.18 -2.72
CA THR A 78 6.13 -18.77 -2.35
C THR A 78 7.28 -18.16 -3.15
N THR A 79 7.02 -17.11 -3.92
CA THR A 79 8.01 -16.42 -4.76
C THR A 79 9.05 -15.75 -3.89
N ASP A 80 10.32 -15.79 -4.27
CA ASP A 80 11.38 -15.10 -3.52
C ASP A 80 11.13 -13.59 -3.42
N ILE A 81 11.67 -13.00 -2.35
CA ILE A 81 11.62 -11.56 -2.08
C ILE A 81 12.13 -10.79 -3.30
N ALA A 82 11.41 -9.77 -3.73
CA ALA A 82 11.83 -8.97 -4.87
C ALA A 82 13.12 -8.21 -4.53
N HIS A 83 14.01 -8.11 -5.52
CA HIS A 83 15.07 -7.11 -5.47
C HIS A 83 14.45 -5.74 -5.77
N PRO A 84 14.92 -4.63 -5.17
CA PRO A 84 14.41 -3.31 -5.48
C PRO A 84 14.84 -2.86 -6.89
N ALA A 85 14.00 -2.07 -7.56
CA ALA A 85 14.39 -1.29 -8.73
C ALA A 85 14.70 0.15 -8.34
N THR A 86 15.33 0.91 -9.24
CA THR A 86 15.55 2.35 -9.08
C THR A 86 14.49 3.11 -9.86
N HIS A 87 13.88 4.12 -9.25
CA HIS A 87 12.79 4.89 -9.82
C HIS A 87 13.17 6.36 -10.00
N PRO A 88 12.89 6.98 -11.17
CA PRO A 88 13.06 8.42 -11.36
C PRO A 88 12.40 9.31 -10.31
N ASN A 89 11.25 8.88 -9.76
CA ASN A 89 10.56 9.63 -8.71
C ASN A 89 11.18 9.48 -7.29
N GLY A 90 12.24 8.68 -7.15
CA GLY A 90 12.97 8.50 -5.89
C GLY A 90 12.36 7.49 -4.91
N ALA A 91 11.29 6.78 -5.27
CA ALA A 91 10.72 5.74 -4.41
C ALA A 91 11.73 4.59 -4.17
N THR A 92 11.84 4.12 -2.94
CA THR A 92 12.80 3.07 -2.54
C THR A 92 12.14 1.88 -1.82
N ALA A 93 11.01 2.10 -1.15
CA ALA A 93 10.26 1.05 -0.46
C ALA A 93 8.78 1.45 -0.29
N ILE A 94 7.93 0.50 0.09
CA ILE A 94 6.57 0.79 0.54
C ILE A 94 6.60 1.06 2.05
N ASP A 95 6.19 2.26 2.46
CA ASP A 95 6.03 2.60 3.88
C ASP A 95 4.79 1.91 4.45
N HIS A 96 3.64 2.17 3.82
CA HIS A 96 2.38 1.57 4.21
C HIS A 96 1.38 1.45 3.06
N VAL A 97 0.46 0.50 3.23
CA VAL A 97 -0.76 0.35 2.44
C VAL A 97 -1.95 0.60 3.35
N VAL A 98 -2.89 1.43 2.89
CA VAL A 98 -4.12 1.74 3.63
C VAL A 98 -5.21 0.77 3.23
N LEU A 99 -5.83 0.12 4.22
CA LEU A 99 -7.03 -0.70 4.08
C LEU A 99 -8.19 0.03 4.77
N LEU A 100 -9.24 0.34 4.01
CA LEU A 100 -10.47 0.91 4.56
C LEU A 100 -11.42 -0.22 4.94
N SER A 101 -11.83 -0.21 6.20
CA SER A 101 -12.69 -1.22 6.79
C SER A 101 -14.05 -0.62 7.19
N PRO A 102 -15.16 -1.19 6.69
CA PRO A 102 -16.50 -0.87 7.17
C PRO A 102 -16.84 -1.56 8.51
N ASP A 103 -16.05 -2.53 8.96
CA ASP A 103 -16.19 -3.22 10.26
C ASP A 103 -14.79 -3.61 10.77
N LEU A 104 -14.24 -2.77 11.65
CA LEU A 104 -12.89 -2.96 12.17
C LEU A 104 -12.72 -4.30 12.89
N GLY A 105 -13.72 -4.72 13.67
CA GLY A 105 -13.65 -5.97 14.43
C GLY A 105 -13.54 -7.18 13.51
N ARG A 106 -14.35 -7.18 12.44
CA ARG A 106 -14.34 -8.23 11.41
C ARG A 106 -13.02 -8.27 10.64
N THR A 107 -12.51 -7.12 10.20
CA THR A 107 -11.22 -7.04 9.50
C THR A 107 -10.06 -7.50 10.39
N VAL A 108 -9.99 -7.02 11.64
CA VAL A 108 -8.92 -7.42 12.58
C VAL A 108 -8.99 -8.92 12.87
N SER A 109 -10.19 -9.48 13.02
CA SER A 109 -10.36 -10.93 13.22
C SER A 109 -9.93 -11.75 12.00
N SER A 110 -10.24 -11.27 10.79
CA SER A 110 -9.80 -11.88 9.53
C SER A 110 -8.27 -11.89 9.39
N LEU A 111 -7.61 -10.77 9.71
CA LEU A 111 -6.15 -10.68 9.73
C LEU A 111 -5.52 -11.56 10.83
N ALA A 112 -6.15 -11.65 12.00
CA ALA A 112 -5.70 -12.54 13.08
C ALA A 112 -5.75 -14.02 12.67
N ALA A 113 -6.72 -14.43 11.85
CA ALA A 113 -6.84 -15.80 11.35
C ALA A 113 -5.65 -16.23 10.48
N VAL A 114 -4.92 -15.29 9.87
CA VAL A 114 -3.67 -15.54 9.14
C VAL A 114 -2.41 -15.30 9.98
N GLY A 115 -2.56 -15.06 11.29
CA GLY A 115 -1.44 -14.88 12.22
C GLY A 115 -0.90 -13.45 12.30
N LEU A 116 -1.64 -12.44 11.80
CA LEU A 116 -1.29 -11.04 11.98
C LEU A 116 -1.83 -10.50 13.31
N ALA A 117 -0.97 -9.85 14.08
CA ALA A 117 -1.35 -9.19 15.33
C ALA A 117 -1.18 -7.66 15.22
N PRO A 118 -2.12 -6.86 15.75
CA PRO A 118 -1.95 -5.41 15.84
C PRO A 118 -0.67 -5.04 16.59
N ARG A 119 0.05 -4.06 16.05
CA ARG A 119 1.27 -3.49 16.67
C ARG A 119 1.00 -2.18 17.38
N ARG A 120 -0.01 -1.45 16.91
CA ARG A 120 -0.42 -0.16 17.46
C ARG A 120 -1.87 0.10 17.07
N GLU A 121 -2.59 0.75 17.95
CA GLU A 121 -3.90 1.34 17.66
C GLU A 121 -3.88 2.81 18.02
N ARG A 122 -4.63 3.62 17.29
CA ARG A 122 -4.80 5.03 17.59
C ARG A 122 -6.13 5.55 17.06
N ASP A 123 -6.81 6.32 17.90
CA ASP A 123 -7.95 7.13 17.48
C ASP A 123 -7.47 8.45 16.86
N ALA A 124 -8.08 8.82 15.75
CA ALA A 124 -7.78 10.04 15.01
C ALA A 124 -9.06 10.66 14.44
N GLU A 125 -8.94 11.89 13.95
CA GLU A 125 -10.01 12.58 13.24
C GLU A 125 -9.59 12.80 11.79
N LEU A 126 -10.43 12.33 10.85
CA LEU A 126 -10.27 12.58 9.42
C LEU A 126 -11.39 13.52 8.97
N GLY A 127 -11.13 14.82 9.06
CA GLY A 127 -12.16 15.84 8.95
C GLY A 127 -13.09 15.77 10.16
N VAL A 128 -14.40 15.66 9.94
CA VAL A 128 -15.41 15.52 11.01
C VAL A 128 -15.63 14.09 11.49
N ARG A 129 -14.96 13.10 10.88
CA ARG A 129 -15.15 11.69 11.19
C ARG A 129 -14.09 11.21 12.16
N ARG A 130 -14.52 10.63 13.27
CA ARG A 130 -13.66 9.83 14.14
C ARG A 130 -13.33 8.52 13.44
N VAL A 131 -12.06 8.18 13.43
CA VAL A 131 -11.55 6.94 12.86
C VAL A 131 -10.61 6.28 13.86
N ARG A 132 -10.57 4.96 13.84
CA ARG A 132 -9.52 4.18 14.49
C ARG A 132 -8.61 3.60 13.43
N GLN A 133 -7.32 3.75 13.68
CA GLN A 133 -6.25 3.22 12.85
C GLN A 133 -5.58 2.07 13.60
N VAL A 134 -5.56 0.90 13.00
CA VAL A 134 -4.94 -0.33 13.52
C VAL A 134 -3.79 -0.70 12.60
N PHE A 135 -2.58 -0.77 13.15
CA PHE A 135 -1.36 -0.96 12.37
C PHE A 135 -0.83 -2.38 12.51
N PHE A 136 -0.58 -3.04 11.39
CA PHE A 136 0.04 -4.36 11.31
C PHE A 136 1.38 -4.30 10.59
N ARG A 137 2.23 -5.30 10.81
CA ARG A 137 3.54 -5.43 10.16
C ARG A 137 3.57 -6.65 9.25
N LEU A 138 3.74 -6.44 7.95
CA LEU A 138 3.79 -7.49 6.93
C LEU A 138 5.17 -7.45 6.22
N GLY A 139 6.23 -7.82 6.93
CA GLY A 139 7.60 -7.71 6.42
C GLY A 139 8.08 -6.26 6.43
N GLU A 140 8.41 -5.69 5.27
CA GLU A 140 8.77 -4.27 5.16
C GLU A 140 7.58 -3.31 5.11
N VAL A 141 6.37 -3.83 4.86
CA VAL A 141 5.14 -3.03 4.69
C VAL A 141 4.39 -2.88 6.02
N ILE A 142 3.90 -1.67 6.29
CA ILE A 142 2.89 -1.45 7.33
C ILE A 142 1.51 -1.54 6.67
N LEU A 143 0.62 -2.37 7.19
CA LEU A 143 -0.80 -2.32 6.82
C LEU A 143 -1.51 -1.42 7.82
N GLU A 144 -2.04 -0.30 7.34
CA GLU A 144 -2.83 0.64 8.12
C GLU A 144 -4.31 0.39 7.86
N VAL A 145 -4.97 -0.30 8.79
CA VAL A 145 -6.41 -0.54 8.74
C VAL A 145 -7.14 0.64 9.36
N VAL A 146 -8.03 1.27 8.60
CA VAL A 146 -8.78 2.46 9.01
C VAL A 146 -10.27 2.19 8.94
N GLY A 147 -11.00 2.47 10.01
CA GLY A 147 -12.45 2.33 10.05
C GLY A 147 -13.06 3.15 11.19
N SER A 148 -14.38 3.13 11.28
CA SER A 148 -15.09 3.80 12.38
C SER A 148 -14.94 2.99 13.68
N PRO A 149 -14.61 3.63 14.82
CA PRO A 149 -14.63 2.96 16.12
C PRO A 149 -16.05 2.80 16.68
N GLU A 150 -17.05 3.49 16.10
CA GLU A 150 -18.40 3.60 16.66
C GLU A 150 -19.45 2.87 15.81
N THR A 151 -19.17 2.58 14.55
CA THR A 151 -20.15 2.04 13.59
C THR A 151 -19.56 0.93 12.75
N SER A 152 -20.36 -0.08 12.42
CA SER A 152 -20.03 -1.11 11.43
C SER A 152 -21.07 -1.21 10.32
N SER A 153 -20.69 -1.80 9.18
CA SER A 153 -21.61 -2.15 8.09
C SER A 153 -21.15 -3.39 7.32
N ASP A 154 -22.07 -3.99 6.56
CA ASP A 154 -21.89 -5.28 5.88
C ASP A 154 -21.14 -5.21 4.52
N GLY A 155 -20.49 -4.09 4.21
CA GLY A 155 -19.67 -3.96 3.00
C GLY A 155 -18.31 -4.67 3.10
N PRO A 156 -17.62 -4.94 1.99
CA PRO A 156 -16.25 -5.47 2.01
C PRO A 156 -15.24 -4.38 2.41
N SER A 157 -14.11 -4.80 3.00
CA SER A 157 -12.93 -3.93 3.11
C SER A 157 -12.30 -3.69 1.74
N THR A 158 -11.55 -2.59 1.60
CA THR A 158 -10.86 -2.25 0.34
C THR A 158 -9.45 -1.74 0.59
N LEU A 159 -8.50 -2.13 -0.24
CA LEU A 159 -7.17 -1.50 -0.29
C LEU A 159 -7.28 -0.19 -1.07
N TRP A 160 -6.81 0.91 -0.48
CA TRP A 160 -7.19 2.26 -0.91
C TRP A 160 -6.05 3.10 -1.48
N GLY A 161 -4.85 2.99 -0.90
CA GLY A 161 -3.73 3.82 -1.27
C GLY A 161 -2.41 3.28 -0.73
N ILE A 162 -1.32 3.75 -1.33
CA ILE A 162 0.04 3.33 -1.03
C ILE A 162 0.88 4.58 -0.77
N THR A 163 1.70 4.51 0.28
CA THR A 163 2.70 5.53 0.57
C THR A 163 4.09 4.94 0.39
N TYR A 164 4.94 5.63 -0.36
CA TYR A 164 6.29 5.19 -0.67
C TYR A 164 7.33 5.94 0.13
N VAL A 165 8.35 5.22 0.60
CA VAL A 165 9.55 5.83 1.16
C VAL A 165 10.38 6.41 0.01
N VAL A 166 10.90 7.62 0.21
CA VAL A 166 11.88 8.27 -0.67
C VAL A 166 13.08 8.72 0.16
N ASP A 167 14.28 8.64 -0.43
CA ASP A 167 15.51 9.03 0.26
C ASP A 167 15.62 10.57 0.38
N ASP A 168 15.20 11.29 -0.65
CA ASP A 168 15.15 12.75 -0.68
C ASP A 168 13.74 13.22 -1.09
N ILE A 169 12.98 13.65 -0.09
CA ILE A 169 11.60 14.13 -0.28
C ILE A 169 11.53 15.45 -1.07
N ASP A 170 12.56 16.30 -1.00
CA ASP A 170 12.58 17.56 -1.72
C ASP A 170 12.90 17.31 -3.19
N ALA A 171 13.81 16.38 -3.49
CA ALA A 171 14.07 15.92 -4.85
C ALA A 171 12.85 15.23 -5.47
N SER A 172 12.16 14.35 -4.73
CA SER A 172 10.90 13.75 -5.19
C SER A 172 9.80 14.79 -5.42
N ALA A 173 9.64 15.76 -4.52
CA ALA A 173 8.66 16.83 -4.69
C ALA A 173 8.99 17.71 -5.92
N ALA A 174 10.27 18.03 -6.14
CA ALA A 174 10.72 18.74 -7.33
C ALA A 174 10.48 17.94 -8.61
N PHE A 175 10.69 16.62 -8.59
CA PHE A 175 10.39 15.72 -9.71
C PHE A 175 8.91 15.78 -10.09
N PHE A 176 8.01 15.69 -9.11
CA PHE A 176 6.58 15.75 -9.37
C PHE A 176 6.06 17.17 -9.65
N GLY A 177 6.81 18.21 -9.28
CA GLY A 177 6.45 19.61 -9.47
C GLY A 177 5.03 19.94 -8.99
N ASP A 178 4.23 20.55 -9.88
CA ASP A 178 2.83 20.91 -9.65
C ASP A 178 1.87 19.71 -9.62
N HIS A 179 2.35 18.49 -9.40
CA HIS A 179 1.54 17.30 -9.15
C HIS A 179 1.66 16.78 -7.73
N THR A 180 2.11 17.60 -6.77
CA THR A 180 2.10 17.28 -5.34
C THR A 180 1.47 18.37 -4.49
N ALA A 181 0.95 18.00 -3.32
CA ALA A 181 0.69 18.99 -2.27
C ALA A 181 2.02 19.58 -1.74
N ALA A 182 1.94 20.65 -0.95
CA ALA A 182 3.12 21.15 -0.25
C ALA A 182 3.69 20.04 0.67
N VAL A 183 5.02 19.89 0.64
CA VAL A 183 5.72 19.03 1.60
C VAL A 183 5.50 19.59 3.00
N LYS A 184 5.16 18.70 3.93
CA LYS A 184 4.91 19.04 5.34
C LYS A 184 5.49 17.98 6.27
N ASP A 185 5.56 18.31 7.55
CA ASP A 185 5.91 17.32 8.56
C ASP A 185 4.89 16.18 8.58
N ALA A 186 5.41 14.96 8.60
CA ALA A 186 4.61 13.77 8.82
C ALA A 186 4.27 13.66 10.31
N VAL A 187 3.25 12.87 10.63
CA VAL A 187 2.89 12.60 12.03
C VAL A 187 3.99 11.81 12.75
N GLN A 188 4.82 11.09 11.99
CA GLN A 188 6.02 10.43 12.44
C GLN A 188 7.14 11.48 12.66
N PRO A 189 7.65 11.64 13.90
CA PRO A 189 8.67 12.65 14.19
C PRO A 189 9.90 12.55 13.28
N GLY A 190 10.36 13.70 12.79
CA GLY A 190 11.55 13.80 11.93
C GLY A 190 11.35 13.34 10.48
N ARG A 191 10.13 12.92 10.10
CA ARG A 191 9.80 12.58 8.71
C ARG A 191 8.94 13.67 8.07
N ARG A 192 9.05 13.80 6.75
CA ARG A 192 8.26 14.72 5.92
C ARG A 192 7.49 13.95 4.87
N ILE A 193 6.30 14.42 4.51
CA ILE A 193 5.39 13.75 3.57
C ILE A 193 4.79 14.75 2.58
N THR A 194 4.52 14.29 1.36
CA THR A 194 3.60 14.96 0.44
C THR A 194 2.67 13.95 -0.24
N THR A 195 1.48 14.42 -0.62
CA THR A 195 0.50 13.65 -1.39
C THR A 195 0.68 13.95 -2.87
N VAL A 196 0.79 12.91 -3.69
CA VAL A 196 0.86 13.02 -5.15
C VAL A 196 -0.57 13.12 -5.69
N ARG A 197 -0.80 14.06 -6.62
CA ARG A 197 -2.02 14.17 -7.44
C ARG A 197 -2.05 13.03 -8.47
N HIS A 198 -2.18 11.81 -7.98
CA HIS A 198 -2.05 10.57 -8.74
C HIS A 198 -2.92 10.52 -10.03
N LYS A 199 -4.09 11.17 -10.00
CA LYS A 199 -5.00 11.24 -11.14
C LYS A 199 -4.43 12.00 -12.33
N ASP A 200 -3.53 12.96 -12.11
CA ASP A 200 -2.89 13.74 -13.17
C ASP A 200 -1.98 12.84 -14.03
N TYR A 201 -1.51 11.72 -13.47
CA TYR A 201 -0.74 10.69 -14.17
C TYR A 201 -1.63 9.57 -14.76
N GLY A 202 -2.92 9.55 -14.42
CA GLY A 202 -3.85 8.49 -14.78
C GLY A 202 -3.78 7.26 -13.86
N MET A 203 -3.16 7.37 -12.68
CA MET A 203 -3.15 6.29 -11.69
C MET A 203 -4.45 6.29 -10.89
N SER A 204 -5.06 5.12 -10.67
CA SER A 204 -6.24 5.00 -9.81
C SER A 204 -5.89 4.94 -8.32
N VAL A 205 -4.68 4.45 -7.99
CA VAL A 205 -4.22 4.29 -6.61
C VAL A 205 -3.78 5.62 -6.01
N ARG A 206 -4.34 5.95 -4.85
CA ARG A 206 -3.91 7.14 -4.11
C ARG A 206 -2.49 6.97 -3.62
N THR A 207 -1.69 8.00 -3.87
CA THR A 207 -0.25 7.93 -3.71
C THR A 207 0.26 9.08 -2.84
N ALA A 208 1.14 8.74 -1.91
CA ALA A 208 1.95 9.71 -1.17
C ALA A 208 3.41 9.26 -1.16
N VAL A 209 4.32 10.20 -0.94
CA VAL A 209 5.73 9.93 -0.70
C VAL A 209 6.15 10.53 0.62
N ILE A 210 6.96 9.79 1.37
CA ILE A 210 7.41 10.15 2.72
C ILE A 210 8.92 9.92 2.84
N SER A 211 9.63 10.83 3.49
CA SER A 211 11.07 10.68 3.70
C SER A 211 11.40 9.40 4.47
N ALA A 212 12.60 8.87 4.29
CA ALA A 212 13.12 7.77 5.11
C ALA A 212 13.04 8.08 6.63
N THR A 213 13.01 7.02 7.44
CA THR A 213 13.12 7.19 8.90
C THR A 213 14.54 7.67 9.20
N PRO A 214 14.72 8.78 9.95
CA PRO A 214 16.04 9.25 10.34
C PRO A 214 16.83 8.13 11.04
N ALA A 215 18.11 8.01 10.73
CA ALA A 215 19.00 7.15 11.49
C ALA A 215 18.95 7.56 12.96
N ARG A 216 18.79 6.59 13.86
CA ARG A 216 18.78 6.81 15.31
C ARG A 216 20.18 7.08 15.84
#